data_AF-A0A9W8UY45-F1
#
_entry.id   AF-A0A9W8UY45-F1
#
_cell.length_a   1.000
_cell.length_b   1.000
_cell.length_c   1.000
_cell.angle_alpha   90.00
_cell.angle_beta   90.00
_cell.angle_gamma   90.00
#
_symmetry.space_group_name_H-M   'P 1'
#
loop_
_entity.id
_entity.type
_entity.pdbx_description
1 polymer ?
#
loop_
_entity_poly.entity_id
_entity_poly.type
_entity_poly.pdbx_seq_one_letter_code
_entity_poly.pdbx_strand_id
1 'polypeptide(L)'
;MSSPQSCALSPRACGVCRKQEDLIRCPGCLVVYYCGRDHQAIDRKLHEEGCTKTEKALARLEKEEQSLRDHPGGMFENGVGRFFKIKETRQYMIVRKQVVTTLLQSFGAAGGRADAVRTALDHILDMLRLGRGDYMGVRDVAPTLFIRLNRDQEAYDFAKWYATTGSPSHCAWDDLDLPFLDIKGADL
;
A
#
# COMPACT_ATOMS: atom_id res chain seq x y z
N MET A 1 -34.64 4.17 11.48
CA MET A 1 -33.77 4.63 10.39
C MET A 1 -32.34 4.39 10.83
N SER A 2 -31.66 3.39 10.26
CA SER A 2 -30.26 3.09 10.58
C SER A 2 -29.40 4.25 10.08
N SER A 3 -28.57 4.85 10.94
CA SER A 3 -27.60 5.86 10.50
C SER A 3 -26.75 5.29 9.36
N PRO A 4 -26.47 6.06 8.30
CA PRO A 4 -25.55 5.63 7.27
C PRO A 4 -24.21 5.28 7.95
N GLN A 5 -23.76 4.04 7.78
CA GLN A 5 -22.42 3.65 8.22
C GLN A 5 -21.42 4.60 7.57
N SER A 6 -20.64 5.30 8.39
CA SER A 6 -19.68 6.29 7.88
C SER A 6 -18.67 5.60 6.97
N CYS A 7 -18.47 6.10 5.75
CA CYS A 7 -17.37 5.67 4.88
C CYS A 7 -15.97 6.02 5.46
N ALA A 8 -15.92 6.82 6.52
CA ALA A 8 -14.69 7.26 7.17
C ALA A 8 -13.88 6.07 7.71
N LEU A 9 -12.56 6.10 7.49
CA LEU A 9 -11.66 5.07 7.99
C LEU A 9 -11.63 5.08 9.52
N SER A 10 -11.68 3.88 10.10
CA SER A 10 -11.50 3.69 11.52
C SER A 10 -10.05 3.98 11.92
N PRO A 11 -9.81 4.81 12.96
CA PRO A 11 -8.47 5.09 13.45
C PRO A 11 -7.85 3.85 14.10
N ARG A 12 -6.53 3.90 14.32
CA ARG A 12 -5.81 2.88 15.09
C ARG A 12 -6.42 2.76 16.49
N ALA A 13 -6.95 1.58 16.79
CA ALA A 13 -7.60 1.27 18.04
C ALA A 13 -7.64 -0.24 18.24
N CYS A 14 -7.86 -0.67 19.48
CA CYS A 14 -8.13 -2.06 19.80
C CYS A 14 -9.31 -2.59 18.97
N GLY A 15 -9.13 -3.76 18.34
CA GLY A 15 -10.17 -4.45 17.56
C GLY A 15 -11.44 -4.80 18.36
N VAL A 16 -11.33 -4.87 19.69
CA VAL A 16 -12.43 -5.26 20.59
C VAL A 16 -12.99 -4.06 21.34
N CYS A 17 -12.20 -3.38 22.19
CA CYS A 17 -12.70 -2.33 23.07
C CYS A 17 -12.49 -0.89 22.57
N ARG A 18 -11.90 -0.72 21.38
CA ARG A 18 -11.64 0.59 20.75
C ARG A 18 -10.71 1.56 21.51
N LYS A 19 -10.07 1.14 22.63
CA LYS A 19 -8.97 1.90 23.27
C LYS A 19 -7.87 2.20 22.23
N GLN A 20 -7.26 3.38 22.28
CA GLN A 20 -6.23 3.81 21.31
C GLN A 20 -4.80 3.77 21.86
N GLU A 21 -4.65 3.59 23.16
CA GLU A 21 -3.36 3.58 23.87
C GLU A 21 -2.95 2.16 24.26
N ASP A 22 -1.64 1.97 24.49
CA ASP A 22 -1.03 0.71 24.94
C ASP A 22 -1.40 -0.50 24.08
N LEU A 23 -1.34 -0.30 22.76
CA LEU A 23 -1.76 -1.29 21.80
C LEU A 23 -0.60 -2.17 21.33
N ILE A 24 -0.79 -3.48 21.41
CA ILE A 24 0.02 -4.46 20.69
C ILE A 24 -0.51 -4.64 19.27
N ARG A 25 0.42 -4.71 18.31
CA ARG A 25 0.12 -4.98 16.90
C ARG A 25 0.05 -6.49 16.67
N CYS A 26 -0.93 -6.96 15.90
CA CYS A 26 -0.98 -8.35 15.48
C CYS A 26 0.27 -8.68 14.64
N PRO A 27 1.06 -9.71 14.99
CA PRO A 27 2.30 -10.02 14.28
C PRO A 27 2.07 -10.60 12.89
N GLY A 28 0.90 -11.19 12.61
CA GLY A 28 0.59 -11.79 11.30
C GLY A 28 0.19 -10.75 10.26
N CYS A 29 -0.84 -9.95 10.53
CA CYS A 29 -1.37 -9.00 9.54
C CYS A 29 -0.76 -7.60 9.60
N LEU A 30 -0.12 -7.25 10.72
CA LEU A 30 0.52 -5.95 10.97
C LEU A 30 -0.39 -4.70 10.88
N VAL A 31 -1.71 -4.87 10.74
CA VAL A 31 -2.66 -3.74 10.59
C VAL A 31 -3.83 -3.77 11.58
N VAL A 32 -3.86 -4.77 12.46
CA VAL A 32 -4.82 -4.89 13.56
C VAL A 32 -4.11 -4.78 14.90
N TYR A 33 -4.78 -4.16 15.88
CA TYR A 33 -4.20 -3.80 17.16
C TYR A 33 -5.11 -4.23 18.31
N TYR A 34 -4.53 -4.52 19.47
CA TYR A 34 -5.23 -4.99 20.66
C TYR A 34 -4.59 -4.43 21.93
N CYS A 35 -5.32 -4.31 23.04
CA CYS A 35 -4.73 -3.94 24.33
C CYS A 35 -3.80 -5.05 24.90
N GLY A 36 -3.97 -6.28 24.43
CA GLY A 36 -3.28 -7.45 24.96
C GLY A 36 -3.75 -8.73 24.28
N ARG A 37 -3.18 -9.86 24.71
CA ARG A 37 -3.46 -11.19 24.14
C ARG A 37 -4.91 -11.63 24.33
N ASP A 38 -5.58 -11.17 25.39
CA ASP A 38 -6.98 -11.53 25.66
C ASP A 38 -7.91 -10.98 24.59
N HIS A 39 -7.78 -9.69 24.25
CA HIS A 39 -8.57 -9.09 23.17
C HIS A 39 -8.20 -9.66 21.79
N GLN A 40 -6.95 -10.06 21.57
CA GLN A 40 -6.57 -10.78 20.36
C GLN A 40 -7.25 -12.16 20.27
N ALA A 41 -7.35 -12.89 21.38
CA ALA A 41 -8.02 -14.19 21.44
C ALA A 41 -9.53 -14.08 21.21
N ILE A 42 -10.16 -13.02 21.74
CA ILE A 42 -11.59 -12.72 21.52
C ILE A 42 -11.87 -12.42 20.04
N ASP A 43 -11.07 -11.56 19.41
CA ASP A 43 -11.28 -11.17 18.00
C ASP A 43 -10.88 -12.27 17.00
N ARG A 44 -10.20 -13.33 17.46
CA ARG A 44 -9.59 -14.36 16.60
C ARG A 44 -10.52 -14.84 15.49
N LYS A 45 -11.77 -15.23 15.81
CA LYS A 45 -12.70 -15.79 14.81
C LYS A 45 -13.08 -14.82 13.69
N LEU A 46 -13.21 -13.52 14.00
CA LEU A 46 -13.58 -12.50 13.01
C LEU A 46 -12.36 -12.05 12.20
N HIS A 47 -11.19 -12.05 12.83
CA HIS A 47 -9.93 -11.58 12.27
C HIS A 47 -9.16 -12.64 11.46
N GLU A 48 -9.31 -13.93 11.79
CA GLU A 48 -8.46 -15.04 11.34
C GLU A 48 -8.31 -15.15 9.83
N GLU A 49 -9.41 -15.05 9.07
CA GLU A 49 -9.37 -15.21 7.62
C GLU A 49 -8.53 -14.11 6.95
N GLY A 50 -8.83 -12.85 7.25
CA GLY A 50 -8.09 -11.70 6.74
C GLY A 50 -6.64 -11.70 7.22
N CYS A 51 -6.40 -12.11 8.46
CA CYS A 51 -5.06 -12.22 9.02
C CYS A 51 -4.21 -13.24 8.28
N THR A 52 -4.72 -14.46 8.13
CA THR A 52 -3.99 -15.56 7.49
C THR A 52 -3.64 -15.23 6.05
N LYS A 53 -4.56 -14.59 5.31
CA LYS A 53 -4.29 -14.14 3.94
C LYS A 53 -3.19 -13.08 3.90
N THR A 54 -3.27 -12.09 4.79
CA THR A 54 -2.30 -11.00 4.85
C THR A 54 -0.91 -11.49 5.26
N GLU A 55 -0.83 -12.32 6.30
CA GLU A 55 0.41 -12.93 6.78
C GLU A 55 1.10 -13.74 5.67
N LYS A 56 0.35 -14.58 4.96
CA LYS A 56 0.88 -15.35 3.82
C LYS A 56 1.37 -14.46 2.68
N ALA A 57 0.67 -13.36 2.39
CA ALA A 57 1.09 -12.41 1.36
C ALA A 57 2.38 -11.68 1.75
N LEU A 58 2.48 -11.23 3.01
CA LEU A 58 3.67 -10.58 3.56
C LEU A 58 4.87 -11.52 3.58
N ALA A 59 4.72 -12.76 4.04
CA ALA A 59 5.80 -13.75 4.05
C ALA A 59 6.31 -14.08 2.64
N ARG A 60 5.41 -14.12 1.64
CA ARG A 60 5.82 -14.26 0.23
C ARG A 60 6.60 -13.05 -0.26
N LEU A 61 6.13 -11.84 0.06
CA LEU A 61 6.81 -10.61 -0.30
C LEU A 61 8.22 -10.57 0.31
N GLU A 62 8.36 -10.89 1.59
CA GLU A 62 9.65 -10.94 2.29
C GLU A 62 10.61 -11.94 1.65
N LYS A 63 10.12 -13.12 1.28
CA LYS A 63 10.92 -14.13 0.58
C LYS A 63 11.43 -13.62 -0.78
N GLU A 64 10.56 -13.03 -1.59
CA GLU A 64 10.96 -12.46 -2.89
C GLU A 64 11.91 -11.27 -2.71
N GLU A 65 11.70 -10.44 -1.68
CA GLU A 65 12.61 -9.35 -1.35
C GLU A 65 14.01 -9.87 -1.04
N GLN A 66 14.11 -10.85 -0.15
CA GLN A 66 15.37 -11.46 0.24
C GLN A 66 16.06 -12.07 -0.98
N SER A 67 15.33 -12.78 -1.85
CA SER A 67 15.88 -13.33 -3.09
C SER A 67 16.45 -12.25 -4.03
N LEU A 68 15.86 -11.05 -4.07
CA LEU A 68 16.39 -9.94 -4.87
C LEU A 68 17.59 -9.26 -4.22
N ARG A 69 17.62 -9.20 -2.88
CA ARG A 69 18.77 -8.68 -2.12
C ARG A 69 19.99 -9.57 -2.25
N ASP A 70 19.79 -10.88 -2.27
CA ASP A 70 20.86 -11.87 -2.43
C ASP A 70 21.31 -12.03 -3.90
N HIS A 71 20.60 -11.40 -4.84
CA HIS A 71 20.92 -11.51 -6.26
C HIS A 71 22.18 -10.69 -6.61
N PRO A 72 23.18 -11.28 -7.30
CA PRO A 72 24.49 -10.62 -7.54
C PRO A 72 24.39 -9.34 -8.39
N GLY A 73 23.29 -9.17 -9.12
CA GLY A 73 23.04 -7.97 -9.92
C GLY A 73 22.67 -6.70 -9.14
N GLY A 74 22.55 -6.75 -7.81
CA GLY A 74 22.22 -5.57 -6.99
C GLY A 74 20.90 -4.94 -7.42
N MET A 75 19.81 -5.68 -7.32
CA MET A 75 18.53 -5.31 -7.97
C MET A 75 17.96 -4.00 -7.44
N PHE A 76 18.14 -3.71 -6.15
CA PHE A 76 17.64 -2.48 -5.53
C PHE A 76 18.57 -1.28 -5.74
N GLU A 77 19.82 -1.50 -6.12
CA GLU A 77 20.80 -0.45 -6.42
C GLU A 77 20.73 -0.06 -7.90
N ASN A 78 20.62 -1.05 -8.79
CA ASN A 78 20.74 -0.87 -10.23
C ASN A 78 19.41 -0.93 -10.99
N GLY A 79 18.36 -1.50 -10.39
CA GLY A 79 17.09 -1.77 -11.06
C GLY A 79 15.99 -0.75 -10.80
N VAL A 80 16.15 0.14 -9.82
CA VAL A 80 15.10 1.09 -9.41
C VAL A 80 14.65 1.97 -10.58
N GLY A 81 13.35 2.21 -10.65
CA GLY A 81 12.66 2.84 -11.77
C GLY A 81 12.32 1.89 -12.92
N ARG A 82 12.95 0.70 -13.00
CA ARG A 82 12.79 -0.30 -14.06
C ARG A 82 12.29 -1.66 -13.57
N PHE A 83 11.81 -1.78 -12.33
CA PHE A 83 11.20 -3.02 -11.84
C PHE A 83 10.02 -3.42 -12.73
N PHE A 84 9.74 -4.73 -12.80
CA PHE A 84 8.82 -5.40 -13.72
C PHE A 84 9.31 -5.48 -15.17
N LYS A 85 10.05 -4.49 -15.68
CA LYS A 85 10.74 -4.60 -16.98
C LYS A 85 11.88 -5.63 -16.90
N ILE A 86 12.66 -5.57 -15.81
CA ILE A 86 13.67 -6.58 -15.47
C ILE A 86 12.97 -7.88 -15.04
N LYS A 87 13.29 -8.99 -15.71
CA LYS A 87 12.60 -10.27 -15.57
C LYS A 87 12.62 -10.77 -14.12
N GLU A 88 13.77 -10.67 -13.47
CA GLU A 88 14.05 -11.13 -12.11
C GLU A 88 13.15 -10.41 -11.07
N THR A 89 12.85 -9.12 -11.29
CA THR A 89 12.06 -8.30 -10.36
C THR A 89 10.54 -8.48 -10.49
N ARG A 90 10.07 -9.18 -11.53
CA ARG A 90 8.63 -9.29 -11.82
C ARG A 90 7.86 -9.93 -10.68
N GLN A 91 8.40 -11.02 -10.13
CA GLN A 91 7.69 -11.78 -9.10
C GLN A 91 7.53 -10.98 -7.81
N TYR A 92 8.58 -10.25 -7.41
CA TYR A 92 8.52 -9.30 -6.29
C TYR A 92 7.39 -8.27 -6.46
N MET A 93 7.27 -7.66 -7.65
CA MET A 93 6.21 -6.68 -7.93
C MET A 93 4.82 -7.32 -7.91
N ILE A 94 4.68 -8.53 -8.44
CA ILE A 94 3.42 -9.30 -8.42
C ILE A 94 2.97 -9.58 -6.99
N VAL A 95 3.84 -10.15 -6.15
CA VAL A 95 3.48 -10.48 -4.76
C VAL A 95 3.26 -9.22 -3.92
N ARG A 96 3.95 -8.12 -4.22
CA ARG A 96 3.72 -6.84 -3.56
C ARG A 96 2.34 -6.25 -3.89
N LYS A 97 1.90 -6.30 -5.15
CA LYS A 97 0.51 -5.95 -5.50
C LYS A 97 -0.50 -6.87 -4.79
N GLN A 98 -0.16 -8.14 -4.61
CA GLN A 98 -1.00 -9.07 -3.86
C GLN A 98 -1.16 -8.65 -2.39
N VAL A 99 -0.11 -8.13 -1.74
CA VAL A 99 -0.21 -7.51 -0.40
C VAL A 99 -1.18 -6.33 -0.42
N VAL A 100 -1.05 -5.40 -1.36
CA VAL A 100 -1.97 -4.25 -1.52
C VAL A 100 -3.42 -4.72 -1.62
N THR A 101 -3.68 -5.67 -2.51
CA THR A 101 -5.03 -6.20 -2.76
C THR A 101 -5.59 -6.88 -1.51
N THR A 102 -4.76 -7.68 -0.83
CA THR A 102 -5.16 -8.42 0.37
C THR A 102 -5.47 -7.48 1.53
N LEU A 103 -4.66 -6.45 1.74
CA LEU A 103 -4.88 -5.42 2.77
C LEU A 103 -6.20 -4.68 2.53
N LEU A 104 -6.43 -4.22 1.30
CA LEU A 104 -7.63 -3.46 0.96
C LEU A 104 -8.90 -4.31 1.09
N GLN A 105 -8.86 -5.57 0.63
CA GLN A 105 -10.00 -6.50 0.73
C GLN A 105 -10.28 -6.94 2.16
N SER A 106 -9.24 -7.22 2.96
CA SER A 106 -9.41 -7.78 4.31
C SER A 106 -9.69 -6.71 5.36
N PHE A 107 -9.08 -5.53 5.22
CA PHE A 107 -9.07 -4.52 6.27
C PHE A 107 -9.32 -3.09 5.76
N GLY A 108 -9.31 -2.85 4.46
CA GLY A 108 -9.37 -1.51 3.86
C GLY A 108 -10.65 -1.21 3.07
N ALA A 109 -11.77 -1.87 3.34
CA ALA A 109 -13.08 -1.54 2.76
C ALA A 109 -13.62 -0.19 3.29
N ALA A 110 -14.81 0.25 2.86
CA ALA A 110 -15.50 1.41 3.44
C ALA A 110 -15.66 1.22 4.96
N GLY A 111 -15.32 2.24 5.76
CA GLY A 111 -15.27 2.10 7.22
C GLY A 111 -14.09 1.26 7.76
N GLY A 112 -13.22 0.76 6.88
CA GLY A 112 -12.07 -0.09 7.21
C GLY A 112 -10.99 0.63 8.01
N ARG A 113 -9.87 -0.05 8.24
CA ARG A 113 -8.77 0.43 9.08
C ARG A 113 -7.89 1.43 8.33
N ALA A 114 -7.69 2.61 8.92
CA ALA A 114 -6.82 3.64 8.36
C ALA A 114 -5.40 3.14 8.09
N ASP A 115 -4.86 2.32 9.00
CA ASP A 115 -3.52 1.74 8.85
C ASP A 115 -3.41 0.77 7.67
N ALA A 116 -4.47 0.00 7.35
CA ALA A 116 -4.45 -0.88 6.19
C ALA A 116 -4.42 -0.09 4.87
N VAL A 117 -5.19 1.01 4.80
CA VAL A 117 -5.20 1.91 3.63
C VAL A 117 -3.87 2.65 3.50
N ARG A 118 -3.28 3.10 4.61
CA ARG A 118 -1.96 3.75 4.62
C ARG A 118 -0.87 2.79 4.13
N THR A 119 -0.78 1.59 4.70
CA THR A 119 0.21 0.58 4.29
C THR A 119 0.03 0.18 2.82
N ALA A 120 -1.21 0.05 2.34
CA ALA A 120 -1.49 -0.23 0.93
C ALA A 120 -1.00 0.92 0.02
N LEU A 121 -1.24 2.17 0.41
CA LEU A 121 -0.75 3.34 -0.33
C LEU A 121 0.79 3.39 -0.33
N ASP A 122 1.44 3.12 0.80
CA ASP A 122 2.91 3.08 0.88
C ASP A 122 3.49 2.04 -0.09
N HIS A 123 2.90 0.85 -0.16
CA HIS A 123 3.30 -0.17 -1.14
C HIS A 123 3.08 0.29 -2.59
N ILE A 124 1.95 0.96 -2.89
CA ILE A 124 1.69 1.49 -4.24
C ILE A 124 2.74 2.54 -4.63
N LEU A 125 3.02 3.50 -3.74
CA LEU A 125 4.00 4.55 -4.01
C LEU A 125 5.41 3.97 -4.18
N ASP A 126 5.79 2.98 -3.37
CA ASP A 126 7.08 2.32 -3.54
C ASP A 126 7.12 1.44 -4.81
N MET A 127 6.01 0.82 -5.22
CA MET A 127 5.93 0.15 -6.53
C MET A 127 6.12 1.12 -7.70
N LEU A 128 5.53 2.31 -7.64
CA LEU A 128 5.71 3.35 -8.66
C LEU A 128 7.15 3.89 -8.69
N ARG A 129 7.78 4.05 -7.52
CA ARG A 129 9.21 4.39 -7.43
C ARG A 129 10.09 3.30 -8.03
N LEU A 130 9.79 2.03 -7.74
CA LEU A 130 10.55 0.89 -8.22
C LEU A 130 10.37 0.67 -9.73
N GLY A 131 9.19 0.94 -10.30
CA GLY A 131 8.89 0.80 -11.72
C GLY A 131 8.01 1.94 -12.22
N ARG A 132 8.63 2.98 -12.79
CA ARG A 132 7.93 4.21 -13.22
C ARG A 132 6.88 3.96 -14.31
N GLY A 133 7.07 2.93 -15.13
CA GLY A 133 6.15 2.58 -16.23
C GLY A 133 4.79 2.04 -15.79
N ASP A 134 4.57 1.82 -14.49
CA ASP A 134 3.30 1.35 -13.91
C ASP A 134 2.64 0.17 -14.67
N TYR A 135 3.44 -0.85 -15.00
CA TYR A 135 2.97 -2.05 -15.72
C TYR A 135 1.87 -2.83 -15.01
N MET A 136 1.63 -2.52 -13.73
CA MET A 136 0.62 -3.17 -12.92
C MET A 136 -0.61 -2.29 -12.65
N GLY A 137 -0.67 -1.08 -13.21
CA GLY A 137 -1.83 -0.17 -13.10
C GLY A 137 -2.15 0.23 -11.66
N VAL A 138 -1.13 0.40 -10.81
CA VAL A 138 -1.34 0.82 -9.42
C VAL A 138 -1.57 2.32 -9.29
N ARG A 139 -1.22 3.12 -10.31
CA ARG A 139 -1.47 4.57 -10.30
C ARG A 139 -2.96 4.92 -10.23
N ASP A 140 -3.82 4.09 -10.81
CA ASP A 140 -5.26 4.34 -10.85
C ASP A 140 -5.91 4.18 -9.47
N VAL A 141 -5.23 3.48 -8.55
CA VAL A 141 -5.71 3.24 -7.18
C VAL A 141 -5.22 4.34 -6.23
N ALA A 142 -4.00 4.86 -6.42
CA ALA A 142 -3.35 5.78 -5.49
C ALA A 142 -4.19 7.02 -5.10
N PRO A 143 -4.77 7.80 -6.05
CA PRO A 143 -5.58 8.99 -5.71
C PRO A 143 -6.74 8.66 -4.77
N THR A 144 -7.38 7.51 -4.97
CA THR A 144 -8.51 7.09 -4.14
C THR A 144 -8.07 6.83 -2.69
N LEU A 145 -6.87 6.31 -2.47
CA LEU A 145 -6.35 6.06 -1.13
C LEU A 145 -5.89 7.35 -0.44
N PHE A 146 -5.30 8.29 -1.18
CA PHE A 146 -4.98 9.62 -0.66
C PHE A 146 -6.25 10.31 -0.14
N ILE A 147 -7.32 10.38 -0.94
CA ILE A 147 -8.60 10.99 -0.55
C ILE A 147 -9.17 10.32 0.70
N ARG A 148 -9.17 8.97 0.75
CA ARG A 148 -9.67 8.23 1.92
C ARG A 148 -8.87 8.48 3.20
N LEU A 149 -7.63 8.95 3.08
CA LEU A 149 -6.77 9.35 4.18
C LEU A 149 -6.83 10.87 4.46
N ASN A 150 -7.75 11.61 3.83
CA ASN A 150 -7.86 13.06 3.89
C ASN A 150 -6.56 13.78 3.45
N ARG A 151 -5.93 13.26 2.39
CA ARG A 151 -4.71 13.81 1.78
C ARG A 151 -5.03 14.39 0.38
N ASP A 152 -6.04 15.24 0.32
CA ASP A 152 -6.62 15.78 -0.92
C ASP A 152 -5.58 16.49 -1.79
N GLN A 153 -4.70 17.29 -1.17
CA GLN A 153 -3.59 17.95 -1.86
C GLN A 153 -2.71 16.96 -2.62
N GLU A 154 -2.29 15.89 -1.95
CA GLU A 154 -1.38 14.91 -2.52
C GLU A 154 -2.08 14.08 -3.61
N ALA A 155 -3.39 13.83 -3.45
CA ALA A 155 -4.20 13.23 -4.50
C ALA A 155 -4.21 14.11 -5.76
N TYR A 156 -4.41 15.42 -5.58
CA TYR A 156 -4.43 16.38 -6.68
C TYR A 156 -3.07 16.50 -7.35
N ASP A 157 -1.99 16.68 -6.58
CA ASP A 157 -0.62 16.78 -7.10
C ASP A 157 -0.25 15.52 -7.91
N PHE A 158 -0.58 14.34 -7.38
CA PHE A 158 -0.36 13.06 -8.06
C PHE A 158 -1.14 12.98 -9.38
N ALA A 159 -2.44 13.28 -9.35
CA ALA A 159 -3.29 13.24 -10.54
C ALA A 159 -2.84 14.27 -11.59
N LYS A 160 -2.50 15.49 -11.17
CA LYS A 160 -2.00 16.55 -12.04
C LYS A 160 -0.71 16.16 -12.71
N TRP A 161 0.23 15.53 -11.99
CA TRP A 161 1.49 15.06 -12.57
C TRP A 161 1.23 14.05 -13.70
N TYR A 162 0.38 13.04 -13.49
CA TYR A 162 0.04 12.07 -14.54
C TYR A 162 -0.75 12.69 -15.70
N ALA A 163 -1.58 13.70 -15.44
CA ALA A 163 -2.37 14.38 -16.48
C ALA A 163 -1.55 15.39 -17.32
N THR A 164 -0.38 15.81 -16.84
CA THR A 164 0.46 16.82 -17.49
C THR A 164 1.84 16.25 -17.85
N THR A 165 2.83 16.35 -16.96
CA THR A 165 4.21 15.89 -17.14
C THR A 165 4.30 14.41 -17.49
N GLY A 166 3.47 13.59 -16.85
CA GLY A 166 3.37 12.15 -17.05
C GLY A 166 2.43 11.74 -18.18
N SER A 167 1.98 12.63 -19.07
CA SER A 167 1.10 12.21 -20.17
C SER A 167 1.84 11.21 -21.10
N PRO A 168 1.23 10.06 -21.48
CA PRO A 168 1.86 9.07 -22.35
C PRO A 168 2.34 9.58 -23.71
N SER A 169 1.77 10.69 -24.20
CA SER A 169 2.20 11.34 -25.45
C SER A 169 3.53 12.09 -25.32
N HIS A 170 4.00 12.36 -24.10
CA HIS A 170 5.17 13.20 -23.82
C HIS A 170 6.15 12.59 -22.79
N CYS A 171 5.77 11.53 -22.07
CA CYS A 171 6.57 11.01 -20.96
C CYS A 171 7.47 9.83 -21.36
N ALA A 172 8.77 10.03 -21.23
CA ALA A 172 9.76 8.96 -21.25
C ALA A 172 9.85 8.31 -19.85
N TRP A 173 8.90 7.44 -19.51
CA TRP A 173 8.84 6.75 -18.20
C TRP A 173 10.11 6.00 -17.81
N ASP A 174 10.87 5.56 -18.82
CA ASP A 174 12.12 4.82 -18.68
C ASP A 174 13.37 5.72 -18.55
N ASP A 175 13.20 7.03 -18.72
CA ASP A 175 14.23 8.02 -18.49
C ASP A 175 14.27 8.35 -16.99
N LEU A 176 15.34 7.89 -16.34
CA LEU A 176 15.51 8.03 -14.89
C LEU A 176 16.04 9.41 -14.49
N ASP A 177 16.59 10.17 -15.45
CA ASP A 177 17.15 11.50 -15.23
C ASP A 177 16.04 12.58 -15.17
N LEU A 178 14.85 12.25 -15.67
CA LEU A 178 13.68 13.12 -15.55
C LEU A 178 13.06 13.04 -14.14
N PRO A 179 12.50 14.17 -13.63
CA PRO A 179 11.72 14.18 -12.40
C PRO A 179 10.53 13.22 -12.46
N PHE A 180 10.14 12.66 -11.31
CA PHE A 180 9.05 11.71 -11.18
C PHE A 180 8.22 12.00 -9.93
N LEU A 181 6.92 12.25 -10.10
CA LEU A 181 5.97 12.60 -9.03
C LEU A 181 6.46 13.76 -8.13
N ASP A 182 7.07 14.75 -8.76
CA ASP A 182 7.77 15.88 -8.14
C ASP A 182 6.91 17.13 -7.99
N ILE A 183 5.69 17.15 -8.55
CA ILE A 183 4.73 18.23 -8.33
C ILE A 183 4.27 18.24 -6.85
N LYS A 184 4.24 19.44 -6.25
CA LYS A 184 3.78 19.71 -4.88
C LYS A 184 3.01 21.03 -4.81
N GLY A 185 1.91 21.05 -4.05
CA GLY A 185 1.15 22.28 -3.75
C GLY A 185 0.58 22.93 -5.01
N ALA A 186 0.11 22.12 -5.96
CA ALA A 186 -0.15 22.58 -7.33
C ALA A 186 -1.54 23.17 -7.55
N ASP A 187 -2.34 23.27 -6.50
CA ASP A 187 -3.64 23.93 -6.42
C ASP A 187 -3.54 25.39 -5.92
N LEU A 188 -2.33 25.86 -5.60
CA LEU A 188 -1.98 27.24 -5.25
C LEU A 188 -1.53 28.05 -6.47
#